data_AF-A0A1F6EVS7-F1
#
_entry.id   AF-A0A1F6EVS7-F1
#
_cell.length_a   1.000
_cell.length_b   1.000
_cell.length_c   1.000
_cell.angle_alpha   90.00
_cell.angle_beta   90.00
_cell.angle_gamma   90.00
#
_symmetry.space_group_name_H-M   'P 1'
#
loop_
_entity.id
_entity.type
_entity.pdbx_description
1 polymer ?
#
loop_
_entity_poly.entity_id
_entity_poly.type
_entity_poly.pdbx_seq_one_letter_code
_entity_poly.pdbx_strand_id
1 'polypeptide(L)' 'MNQQLLVGAAVGLIVGGIAGYFLGSAQAISSINRQTAEQARLNAEASANPFEDVSTNPLENVKTNPYENVKTNPFE' A
#
# COMPACT_ATOMS: atom_id res chain seq x y z
N MET A 1 25.83 -15.24 48.13
CA MET A 1 25.63 -14.72 46.76
C MET A 1 26.56 -13.54 46.57
N ASN A 2 27.42 -13.57 45.55
CA ASN A 2 28.51 -12.60 45.42
C ASN A 2 27.96 -11.27 44.89
N GLN A 3 27.85 -10.26 45.75
CA GLN A 3 27.23 -8.96 45.43
C GLN A 3 27.85 -8.29 44.20
N GLN A 4 29.16 -8.47 44.00
CA GLN A 4 29.87 -7.94 42.84
C GLN A 4 29.35 -8.50 41.50
N LEU A 5 28.97 -9.78 41.48
CA LEU A 5 28.44 -10.42 40.28
C LEU A 5 27.01 -9.93 39.97
N LEU A 6 26.21 -9.70 41.02
CA LEU A 6 24.86 -9.15 40.89
C LEU A 6 24.88 -7.69 40.38
N VAL A 7 25.81 -6.88 40.92
CA VAL A 7 26.00 -5.49 40.49
C VAL A 7 26.52 -5.44 39.05
N GLY A 8 27.49 -6.28 38.70
CA GLY A 8 27.99 -6.37 37.32
C GLY A 8 26.91 -6.77 36.32
N ALA A 9 26.06 -7.74 36.67
CA ALA A 9 24.93 -8.16 35.84
C ALA A 9 23.90 -7.03 35.67
N ALA A 10 23.55 -6.32 36.75
CA ALA A 10 22.61 -5.21 36.71
C ALA A 10 23.09 -4.06 35.81
N VAL A 11 24.38 -3.68 35.93
CA VAL A 11 24.99 -2.63 35.11
C VAL A 11 25.02 -3.04 33.64
N GLY A 12 25.42 -4.28 33.36
CA GLY A 12 25.45 -4.82 31.99
C GLY A 12 24.07 -4.82 31.31
N LEU A 13 23.02 -5.14 32.07
CA LEU A 13 21.64 -5.14 31.56
C LEU A 13 21.14 -3.74 31.21
N ILE A 14 21.45 -2.74 32.05
CA ILE A 14 21.05 -1.35 31.81
C ILE A 14 21.77 -0.79 30.59
N VAL A 15 23.10 -0.94 30.52
CA VAL A 15 23.90 -0.42 29.41
C VAL A 15 23.55 -1.13 28.10
N GLY A 16 23.43 -2.47 28.14
CA GLY A 16 23.03 -3.27 26.99
C GLY A 16 21.61 -2.96 26.50
N GLY A 17 20.66 -2.75 27.41
CA GLY A 17 19.29 -2.37 27.08
C GLY A 17 19.20 -1.02 26.40
N ILE A 18 19.94 -0.02 26.91
CA ILE A 18 19.99 1.32 26.32
C ILE A 18 20.65 1.27 24.93
N ALA A 19 21.82 0.62 24.81
CA ALA A 19 22.51 0.49 23.53
C ALA A 19 21.66 -0.26 22.49
N GLY A 20 21.00 -1.35 22.91
CA GLY A 20 20.09 -2.12 22.07
C GLY A 20 18.88 -1.32 21.61
N TYR A 21 18.30 -0.48 22.46
CA TYR A 21 17.17 0.40 22.10
C TYR A 21 17.55 1.40 21.01
N PHE A 22 18.70 2.09 21.15
CA PHE A 22 19.18 3.04 20.15
C PHE A 22 19.52 2.37 18.82
N LEU A 23 20.24 1.24 18.84
CA LEU A 23 20.62 0.53 17.62
C LEU A 23 19.40 -0.09 16.91
N GLY A 24 18.48 -0.68 17.67
CA GLY A 24 17.24 -1.26 17.13
C GLY A 24 16.34 -0.21 16.46
N SER A 25 16.28 1.00 17.02
CA SER A 25 15.47 2.09 16.46
C SER A 25 15.93 2.53 15.06
N ALA A 26 17.24 2.61 14.83
CA ALA A 26 17.79 2.98 13.53
C ALA A 26 17.49 1.91 12.46
N GLN A 27 17.56 0.64 12.84
CA GLN A 27 17.31 -0.47 11.93
C GLN A 27 15.81 -0.57 11.58
N ALA A 28 14.92 -0.33 12.54
CA ALA A 28 13.46 -0.28 12.32
C ALA A 28 13.03 0.87 11.40
N ILE A 29 13.65 2.05 11.52
CA ILE A 29 13.34 3.19 10.63
C ILE A 29 13.76 2.87 9.18
N SER A 30 14.88 2.16 9.00
CA SER A 30 15.35 1.79 7.67
C SER A 30 14.43 0.81 6.94
N SER A 31 13.80 -0.12 7.66
CA SER A 31 12.84 -1.08 7.09
C SER A 31 11.50 -0.42 6.76
N ILE A 32 11.02 0.49 7.62
CA ILE A 32 9.81 1.28 7.36
C ILE A 32 9.99 2.13 6.08
N ASN A 33 11.11 2.84 5.94
CA ASN A 33 11.36 3.68 4.77
C ASN A 33 11.38 2.88 3.45
N ARG A 34 11.87 1.64 3.44
CA ARG A 34 11.84 0.78 2.24
C ARG A 34 10.42 0.38 1.87
N GLN A 35 9.61 -0.03 2.84
CA GLN A 35 8.21 -0.37 2.60
C GLN A 35 7.41 0.84 2.14
N THR A 36 7.63 2.00 2.74
CA THR A 36 6.97 3.25 2.31
C THR A 36 7.39 3.67 0.91
N ALA A 37 8.67 3.50 0.54
CA ALA A 37 9.16 3.80 -0.81
C ALA A 37 8.58 2.88 -1.88
N GLU A 38 8.43 1.58 -1.60
CA GLU A 38 7.75 0.64 -2.49
C GLU A 38 6.27 0.96 -2.64
N GLN A 39 5.58 1.26 -1.53
CA GLN A 39 4.17 1.67 -1.56
C GLN A 39 3.97 2.98 -2.36
N ALA A 40 4.89 3.94 -2.21
CA ALA A 40 4.86 5.19 -2.95
C ALA A 40 5.10 4.97 -4.46
N ARG A 41 6.00 4.04 -4.83
CA ARG A 41 6.21 3.66 -6.23
C ARG A 41 4.98 3.03 -6.86
N LEU A 42 4.35 2.07 -6.19
CA LEU A 42 3.14 1.40 -6.69
C LEU A 42 1.98 2.39 -6.89
N ASN A 43 1.80 3.32 -5.94
CA ASN A 43 0.79 4.37 -6.06
C ASN A 43 1.10 5.36 -7.20
N ALA A 44 2.39 5.69 -7.41
CA ALA A 44 2.79 6.53 -8.54
C ALA A 44 2.60 5.83 -9.89
N GLU A 45 2.87 4.52 -9.96
CA GLU A 45 2.63 3.70 -11.16
C GLU A 45 1.12 3.54 -11.44
N ALA A 46 0.28 3.38 -10.41
CA ALA A 46 -1.17 3.36 -10.56
C ALA A 46 -1.73 4.71 -11.01
N SER A 47 -1.31 5.81 -10.40
CA SER A 47 -1.74 7.17 -10.79
C SER A 47 -1.26 7.58 -12.18
N ALA A 48 -0.22 6.95 -12.71
CA ALA A 48 0.31 7.24 -14.04
C ALA A 48 -0.36 6.41 -15.14
N ASN A 49 -1.26 5.47 -14.82
CA ASN A 49 -1.90 4.62 -15.81
C ASN A 49 -2.85 5.46 -16.69
N PRO A 50 -2.48 5.79 -17.94
CA PRO A 50 -3.29 6.65 -18.79
C PRO A 50 -4.49 5.91 -19.40
N PHE A 51 -4.66 4.62 -19.08
CA PHE A 51 -5.70 3.76 -19.61
C PHE A 51 -6.78 3.42 -18.57
N GLU A 52 -6.72 3.99 -17.36
CA GLU A 52 -7.72 3.72 -16.29
C GLU A 52 -9.15 4.12 -16.71
N ASP A 53 -9.28 5.19 -17.50
CA ASP A 53 -10.57 5.70 -18.01
C ASP A 53 -11.02 5.06 -19.35
N VAL A 54 -10.26 4.09 -19.88
CA VAL A 54 -10.62 3.48 -21.17
C VAL A 54 -11.66 2.39 -20.93
N SER A 55 -12.92 2.72 -21.19
CA SER A 55 -13.99 1.72 -21.26
C SER A 55 -13.58 0.60 -22.21
N THR A 56 -13.59 -0.63 -21.69
CA THR A 56 -13.14 -1.84 -22.41
C THR A 56 -14.05 -2.22 -23.58
N ASN A 57 -15.25 -1.62 -23.68
CA ASN A 57 -16.19 -1.87 -24.75
C ASN A 57 -16.79 -0.57 -25.32
N PRO A 58 -16.25 -0.04 -26.44
CA PRO A 58 -16.76 1.18 -27.06
C PRO A 58 -18.19 1.05 -27.62
N LEU A 59 -18.75 -0.16 -27.65
CA LEU A 59 -20.09 -0.45 -28.16
C LEU A 59 -21.13 -0.68 -27.05
N GLU A 60 -20.76 -0.55 -25.77
CA GLU A 60 -21.65 -0.85 -24.63
C GLU A 60 -22.95 -0.03 -24.64
N ASN A 61 -22.93 1.19 -25.21
CA ASN A 61 -24.10 2.07 -25.25
C ASN A 61 -24.71 2.21 -26.65
N VAL A 62 -24.38 1.33 -27.60
CA VAL A 62 -24.89 1.41 -28.96
C VAL A 62 -26.13 0.53 -29.07
N LYS A 63 -27.25 1.10 -29.52
CA LYS A 63 -28.46 0.32 -29.79
C LYS A 63 -28.19 -0.69 -30.90
N THR A 64 -28.34 -1.97 -30.58
CA THR A 64 -28.17 -3.07 -31.54
C THR A 64 -29.22 -3.03 -32.66
N ASN A 65 -30.40 -2.47 -32.40
CA ASN A 65 -31.47 -2.30 -33.38
C ASN A 65 -31.97 -0.85 -33.43
N PRO A 66 -31.74 -0.10 -34.53
CA PRO A 66 -32.19 1.29 -34.67
C PRO A 66 -33.71 1.44 -34.78
N TYR A 67 -34.46 0.36 -35.04
CA TYR A 67 -35.91 0.38 -35.24
C TYR A 67 -36.71 -0.13 -34.03
N GLU A 68 -36.06 -0.44 -32.91
CA GLU A 68 -36.71 -1.01 -31.71
C GLU A 68 -37.84 -0.14 -31.16
N ASN A 69 -37.77 1.19 -31.35
CA ASN A 69 -38.78 2.15 -30.89
C ASN A 69 -39.66 2.71 -32.01
N VAL A 70 -39.67 2.10 -33.19
CA VAL A 70 -40.50 2.55 -34.31
C VAL A 70 -41.84 1.83 -34.25
N LYS A 71 -42.94 2.60 -34.17
CA LYS A 71 -44.29 2.07 -34.39
C LYS A 71 -44.35 1.46 -35.79
N THR A 72 -44.47 0.14 -35.85
CA THR A 72 -44.61 -0.60 -37.12
C THR A 72 -46.00 -0.40 -37.73
N ASN A 73 -46.98 -0.02 -36.92
CA ASN A 73 -48.34 0.27 -37.35
C ASN A 73 -48.67 1.77 -37.20
N PRO A 74 -48.89 2.51 -38.31
CA PRO A 74 -49.25 3.93 -38.29
C PRO A 74 -50.72 4.20 -37.91
N PHE A 75 -51.54 3.16 -37.71
CA PHE A 75 -52.98 3.27 -37.40
C PHE A 75 -53.36 2.81 -35.98
N GLU A 76 -52.39 2.62 -35.09
CA GLU A 76 -52.59 2.48 -33.64
C GLU A 76 -52.45 3.80 -32.88
#